data_AF-A0A1V5GQZ9-F1
#
_entry.id   AF-A0A1V5GQZ9-F1
#
_cell.length_a   1.000
_cell.length_b   1.000
_cell.length_c   1.000
_cell.angle_alpha   90.00
_cell.angle_beta   90.00
_cell.angle_gamma   90.00
#
_symmetry.space_group_name_H-M   'P 1'
#
loop_
_entity.id
_entity.type
_entity.pdbx_description
1 polymer ?
#
loop_
_entity_poly.entity_id
_entity_poly.type
_entity_poly.pdbx_seq_one_letter_code
_entity_poly.pdbx_strand_id
1 'polypeptide(L)' 'MFGKNEEKSYDEKPKKKEKPKPRFTIKNDEYAGPYHLTVIVDTETGVNYLVSDGGNIIELKGSDGKTVIDPLPVQ' A
#
# COMPACT_ATOMS: atom_id res chain seq x y z
N MET A 1 17.50 -46.09 -39.23
CA MET A 1 16.19 -45.88 -38.58
C MET A 1 16.41 -45.11 -37.28
N PHE A 2 15.38 -44.37 -36.84
CA PHE A 2 15.26 -43.61 -35.59
C PHE A 2 16.10 -42.31 -35.58
N GLY A 3 15.54 -41.11 -35.65
CA GLY A 3 14.19 -40.66 -35.31
C GLY A 3 14.36 -39.34 -34.55
N LYS A 4 13.91 -38.23 -35.14
CA LYS A 4 13.85 -36.91 -34.50
C LYS A 4 13.16 -37.04 -33.14
N ASN A 5 13.61 -36.32 -32.13
CA ASN A 5 12.74 -35.87 -31.05
C ASN A 5 13.16 -34.47 -30.59
N GLU A 6 12.34 -33.51 -31.00
CA GLU A 6 12.18 -32.20 -30.38
C GLU A 6 11.64 -32.40 -28.95
N GLU A 7 12.36 -31.89 -27.94
CA GLU A 7 11.75 -31.58 -26.66
C GLU A 7 11.82 -30.07 -26.45
N LYS A 8 10.70 -29.42 -26.79
CA LYS A 8 10.41 -28.05 -26.40
C LYS A 8 10.22 -28.02 -24.89
N SER A 9 11.26 -27.61 -24.15
CA SER A 9 11.12 -27.19 -22.76
C SER A 9 10.42 -25.82 -22.75
N TYR A 10 9.15 -25.81 -22.37
CA TYR A 10 8.45 -24.58 -22.04
C TYR A 10 8.91 -24.14 -20.64
N ASP A 11 9.84 -23.19 -20.59
CA ASP A 11 10.09 -22.39 -19.38
C ASP A 11 8.86 -21.50 -19.12
N GLU A 12 7.83 -22.09 -18.51
CA GLU A 12 6.71 -21.35 -17.96
C GLU A 12 7.24 -20.57 -16.75
N LYS A 13 7.79 -19.37 -17.00
CA LYS A 13 8.20 -18.42 -15.97
C LYS A 13 7.07 -18.32 -14.94
N PRO A 14 7.32 -18.52 -13.64
CA PRO A 14 6.25 -18.49 -12.66
C PRO A 14 5.59 -17.11 -12.72
N LYS A 15 4.31 -17.08 -13.12
CA LYS A 15 3.46 -15.90 -13.00
C LYS A 15 3.54 -15.45 -11.55
N LYS A 16 4.25 -14.34 -11.30
CA LYS A 16 4.27 -13.68 -9.99
C LYS A 16 2.81 -13.47 -9.60
N LYS A 17 2.35 -14.21 -8.59
CA LYS A 17 1.05 -13.96 -7.96
C LYS A 17 1.15 -12.56 -7.36
N GLU A 18 0.47 -11.61 -7.97
CA GLU A 18 0.31 -10.27 -7.41
C GLU A 18 -0.32 -10.44 -6.02
N LYS A 19 0.39 -10.01 -4.98
CA LYS A 19 -0.15 -10.01 -3.63
C LYS A 19 -1.25 -8.93 -3.57
N PRO A 20 -2.40 -9.19 -2.93
CA PRO A 20 -3.42 -8.16 -2.76
C PRO A 20 -2.80 -6.96 -2.05
N LYS A 21 -2.94 -5.76 -2.65
CA LYS A 21 -2.50 -4.51 -2.03
C LYS A 21 -3.38 -4.25 -0.79
N PRO A 22 -2.80 -3.91 0.38
CA PRO A 22 -3.59 -3.59 1.57
C PRO A 22 -4.39 -2.30 1.33
N ARG A 23 -5.65 -2.26 1.81
CA ARG A 23 -6.50 -1.08 1.66
C ARG A 23 -5.89 0.18 2.30
N PHE A 24 -5.24 0.02 3.44
CA PHE A 24 -4.54 1.12 4.13
C PHE A 24 -3.03 0.90 4.08
N THR A 25 -2.29 1.98 3.85
CA THR A 25 -0.82 1.98 3.87
C THR A 25 -0.31 3.07 4.81
N ILE A 26 0.80 2.81 5.51
CA ILE A 26 1.48 3.81 6.34
C ILE A 26 2.25 4.75 5.42
N LYS A 27 2.00 6.04 5.56
CA LYS A 27 2.66 7.11 4.77
C LYS A 27 3.74 7.83 5.57
N ASN A 28 3.47 8.08 6.85
CA ASN A 28 4.43 8.64 7.79
C ASN A 28 4.23 8.01 9.17
N ASP A 29 5.31 7.93 9.93
CA ASP A 29 5.29 7.37 11.27
C ASP A 29 6.25 8.16 12.16
N GLU A 30 5.71 8.81 13.20
CA GLU A 30 6.44 9.81 13.97
C GLU A 30 6.24 9.62 15.48
N TYR A 31 7.33 9.81 16.22
CA TYR A 31 7.32 9.81 17.68
C TYR A 31 7.33 11.25 18.20
N ALA A 32 6.25 11.65 18.86
CA ALA A 32 6.09 12.94 19.52
C ALA A 32 6.25 12.78 21.04
N GLY A 33 7.48 12.54 21.49
CA GLY A 33 7.79 12.26 22.89
C GLY A 33 7.21 10.90 23.32
N PRO A 34 6.33 10.82 24.34
CA PRO A 34 5.74 9.56 24.77
C PRO A 34 4.60 9.07 23.85
N TYR A 35 4.23 9.85 22.83
CA TYR A 35 3.13 9.52 21.92
C TYR A 35 3.67 9.06 20.57
N HIS A 36 3.06 8.02 20.01
CA HIS A 36 3.23 7.60 18.62
C HIS A 36 2.08 8.13 17.76
N LEU A 37 2.44 8.72 16.62
CA LEU A 37 1.51 9.27 15.63
C LEU A 37 1.84 8.66 14.27
N THR A 38 0.86 7.96 13.70
CA THR A 38 0.99 7.34 12.39
C THR A 38 0.02 8.00 11.42
N VAL A 39 0.52 8.39 10.24
CA VAL A 39 -0.33 8.80 9.13
C VAL A 39 -0.54 7.61 8.22
N ILE A 40 -1.79 7.20 8.07
CA ILE A 40 -2.19 6.16 7.10
C ILE A 40 -2.97 6.79 5.95
N VAL A 41 -2.95 6.14 4.80
CA VAL A 41 -3.71 6.54 3.62
C VAL A 41 -4.60 5.38 3.16
N ASP A 42 -5.88 5.65 2.90
CA ASP A 42 -6.76 4.73 2.18
C ASP A 42 -6.36 4.74 0.71
N THR A 43 -5.83 3.62 0.24
CA THR A 43 -5.32 3.46 -1.13
C THR A 43 -6.41 3.45 -2.19
N GLU A 44 -7.68 3.24 -1.81
CA GLU A 44 -8.82 3.30 -2.74
C GLU A 44 -9.29 4.74 -2.97
N THR A 45 -9.24 5.58 -1.93
CA THR A 45 -9.80 6.95 -1.96
C THR A 45 -8.74 8.06 -1.93
N GLY A 46 -7.52 7.74 -1.51
CA GLY A 46 -6.43 8.69 -1.27
C GLY A 46 -6.59 9.51 0.03
N VAL A 47 -7.60 9.25 0.86
CA VAL A 47 -7.83 10.00 2.10
C VAL A 47 -6.76 9.66 3.14
N ASN A 48 -6.18 10.68 3.76
CA ASN A 48 -5.21 10.53 4.83
C ASN A 48 -5.89 10.56 6.20
N TYR A 49 -5.43 9.71 7.11
CA TYR A 49 -5.90 9.63 8.49
C TYR A 49 -4.71 9.71 9.46
N LEU A 50 -4.92 10.40 10.58
CA LEU A 50 -4.02 10.37 11.72
C LEU A 50 -4.49 9.29 12.69
N VAL A 51 -3.57 8.41 13.05
CA VAL A 51 -3.74 7.37 14.07
C VAL A 51 -2.83 7.73 15.24
N SER A 52 -3.36 7.66 16.46
CA SER A 52 -2.56 7.82 17.68
C SER A 52 -2.57 6.54 18.51
N ASP A 53 -1.58 6.38 19.39
CA ASP A 53 -1.46 5.25 20.33
C ASP A 53 -2.74 4.94 21.14
N GLY A 54 -3.64 5.92 21.29
CA GLY A 54 -4.95 5.73 21.93
C GLY A 54 -6.00 5.03 21.07
N GLY A 55 -5.65 4.58 19.85
CA GLY A 55 -6.56 3.93 18.91
C GLY A 55 -7.54 4.89 18.21
N ASN A 56 -7.33 6.20 18.33
CA ASN A 56 -8.15 7.18 17.64
C ASN A 56 -7.71 7.28 16.18
N ILE A 57 -8.68 7.23 15.26
CA ILE A 57 -8.46 7.42 13.83
C ILE A 57 -9.26 8.66 13.42
N ILE A 58 -8.57 9.68 12.90
CA ILE A 58 -9.17 10.97 12.55
C ILE A 58 -8.76 11.32 11.13
N GLU A 59 -9.70 11.78 10.31
CA GLU A 59 -9.37 12.32 8.98
C GLU A 59 -8.42 13.52 9.12
N LEU A 60 -7.31 13.51 8.38
CA LEU A 60 -6.44 14.66 8.29
C LEU A 60 -7.14 15.77 7.52
N LYS A 61 -7.20 16.95 8.13
CA LYS A 61 -7.74 18.17 7.52
C LYS A 61 -6.60 19.12 7.18
N GLY A 62 -6.71 19.78 6.03
CA GLY A 62 -5.85 20.88 5.65
C GLY A 62 -6.17 22.13 6.46
N SER A 63 -5.37 23.19 6.27
CA SER A 63 -5.59 24.49 6.91
C SER A 63 -6.92 25.15 6.49
N ASP A 64 -7.50 24.74 5.37
CA ASP A 64 -8.82 25.16 4.89
C ASP A 64 -9.98 24.34 5.47
N GLY A 65 -9.69 23.40 6.38
CA GLY A 65 -10.66 22.49 6.99
C GLY A 65 -11.14 21.35 6.09
N LYS A 66 -10.64 21.26 4.85
CA LYS A 66 -11.01 20.17 3.93
C LYS A 66 -10.17 18.93 4.18
N THR A 67 -10.73 17.77 3.84
CA THR A 67 -10.00 16.50 3.94
C THR A 67 -8.76 16.51 3.04
N VAL A 68 -7.64 16.08 3.59
CA VAL A 68 -6.39 15.91 2.84
C VAL A 68 -6.46 14.61 2.03
N ILE A 69 -6.51 14.76 0.72
CA ILE A 69 -6.46 13.67 -0.24
C ILE A 69 -5.09 13.71 -0.91
N ASP A 70 -4.33 12.63 -0.75
CA ASP A 70 -3.02 12.45 -1.38
C ASP A 70 -2.85 10.97 -1.74
N PRO A 71 -3.23 10.57 -2.97
CA PRO A 71 -3.08 9.20 -3.40
C PRO A 71 -1.60 8.83 -3.52
N LEU A 72 -1.20 7.70 -2.94
CA LEU A 72 0.13 7.14 -3.21
C LEU A 72 0.29 6.95 -4.72
N PRO A 73 1.49 7.17 -5.29
CA PRO A 73 1.73 6.84 -6.68
C PRO A 73 1.36 5.38 -6.89
N VAL A 74 0.37 5.14 -7.75
CA VAL A 74 -0.05 3.80 -8.13
C VAL A 74 1.13 3.16 -8.85
N GLN A 75 1.90 2.33 -8.14
CA GLN A 75 2.95 1.49 -8.71
C GLN A 75 2.34 0.39 -9.57
#